data_AF-A0A4Y8MTA8-F1
#
_entry.id   AF-A0A4Y8MTA8-F1
#
_cell.length_a   1.000
_cell.length_b   1.000
_cell.length_c   1.000
_cell.angle_alpha   90.00
_cell.angle_beta   90.00
_cell.angle_gamma   90.00
#
_symmetry.space_group_name_H-M   'P 1'
#
loop_
_entity.id
_entity.type
_entity.pdbx_description
1 polymer ?
#
loop_
_entity_poly.entity_id
_entity_poly.type
_entity_poly.pdbx_seq_one_letter_code
_entity_poly.pdbx_strand_id
1 'polypeptide(L)'
;MERSVGIPDDRQRHDAHLPSAGREAAAKQDEIFIANTTTLLAAVEGGVGLTVLPYLAKQRYRDTLRFIPLDAPRIERTVGFVELAGRSLSPAADARRASFVEDLDASQLPELVRRLS
;
A
#
# COMPACT_ATOMS: atom_id res chain seq x y z
N MET A 1 -0.60 10.87 29.95
CA MET A 1 -1.44 11.77 29.14
C MET A 1 -0.93 11.72 27.71
N GLU A 2 -1.12 10.59 27.04
CA GLU A 2 -0.75 10.40 25.63
C GLU A 2 -1.91 10.85 24.76
N ARG A 3 -1.71 11.91 23.98
CA ARG A 3 -2.66 12.34 22.96
C ARG A 3 -2.48 11.39 21.77
N SER A 4 -3.37 10.41 21.67
CA SER A 4 -3.60 9.66 20.45
C SER A 4 -4.10 10.65 19.39
N VAL A 5 -3.19 11.11 18.52
CA VAL A 5 -3.56 11.82 17.29
C VAL A 5 -4.21 10.76 16.40
N GLY A 6 -5.54 10.75 16.40
CA GLY A 6 -6.30 9.93 15.47
C GLY A 6 -5.90 10.30 14.04
N ILE A 7 -5.31 9.34 13.32
CA ILE A 7 -5.17 9.47 11.87
C ILE A 7 -6.60 9.57 11.32
N PRO A 8 -6.94 10.63 10.58
CA PRO A 8 -8.28 10.81 10.07
C PRO A 8 -8.67 9.65 9.19
N ASP A 9 -9.91 9.24 9.36
CA ASP A 9 -10.51 8.09 8.74
C ASP A 9 -10.97 8.40 7.32
N ASP A 10 -10.19 7.94 6.33
CA ASP A 10 -10.45 8.15 4.89
C ASP A 10 -11.65 7.30 4.38
N ARG A 11 -12.25 6.45 5.24
CA ARG A 11 -13.34 5.51 4.91
C ARG A 11 -14.55 6.16 4.26
N GLN A 12 -14.92 7.38 4.67
CA GLN A 12 -16.20 7.97 4.29
C GLN A 12 -16.24 8.53 2.85
N ARG A 13 -15.08 8.66 2.18
CA ARG A 13 -15.01 9.27 0.84
C ARG A 13 -15.26 8.30 -0.31
N HIS A 14 -15.13 7.00 -0.13
CA HIS A 14 -15.11 6.03 -1.24
C HIS A 14 -16.47 5.40 -1.58
N ASP A 15 -17.40 5.27 -0.62
CA ASP A 15 -18.68 4.57 -0.82
C ASP A 15 -19.67 5.32 -1.75
N ALA A 16 -19.42 6.60 -2.00
CA ALA A 16 -20.31 7.47 -2.77
C ALA A 16 -20.49 7.03 -4.25
N HIS A 17 -19.52 6.30 -4.83
CA HIS A 17 -19.52 5.96 -6.25
C HIS A 17 -20.16 4.60 -6.61
N LEU A 18 -20.44 3.73 -5.62
CA LEU A 18 -21.06 2.44 -5.88
C LEU A 18 -22.56 2.60 -6.23
N PRO A 19 -23.12 1.78 -7.14
CA PRO A 19 -24.58 1.66 -7.29
C PRO A 19 -25.21 1.17 -5.99
N SER A 20 -26.49 1.49 -5.76
CA SER A 20 -27.18 1.27 -4.47
C SER A 20 -27.09 -0.17 -3.95
N ALA A 21 -27.22 -1.17 -4.82
CA ALA A 21 -27.06 -2.58 -4.46
C ALA A 21 -25.62 -2.92 -4.00
N GLY A 22 -24.61 -2.30 -4.62
CA GLY A 22 -23.21 -2.47 -4.24
C GLY A 22 -22.89 -1.85 -2.87
N ARG A 23 -23.49 -0.69 -2.55
CA ARG A 23 -23.36 -0.07 -1.23
C ARG A 23 -23.98 -0.91 -0.13
N GLU A 24 -25.18 -1.46 -0.38
CA GLU A 24 -25.87 -2.30 0.61
C GLU A 24 -25.13 -3.62 0.86
N ALA A 25 -24.53 -4.19 -0.17
CA ALA A 25 -23.67 -5.36 -0.04
C ALA A 25 -22.39 -5.04 0.76
N ALA A 26 -21.71 -3.93 0.45
CA ALA A 26 -20.51 -3.49 1.18
C ALA A 26 -20.79 -3.22 2.66
N ALA A 27 -21.93 -2.59 2.99
CA ALA A 27 -22.34 -2.30 4.36
C ALA A 27 -22.61 -3.54 5.22
N LYS A 28 -22.80 -4.72 4.61
CA LYS A 28 -23.01 -6.00 5.30
C LYS A 28 -21.73 -6.84 5.44
N GLN A 29 -20.59 -6.35 4.95
CA GLN A 29 -19.32 -7.06 5.05
C GLN A 29 -18.62 -6.67 6.36
N ASP A 30 -18.18 -7.67 7.13
CA ASP A 30 -17.30 -7.44 8.26
C ASP A 30 -15.88 -7.12 7.73
N GLU A 31 -15.38 -5.93 8.06
CA GLU A 31 -14.05 -5.50 7.65
C GLU A 31 -12.98 -6.18 8.52
N ILE A 32 -12.10 -6.96 7.88
CA ILE A 32 -10.99 -7.63 8.56
C ILE A 32 -9.69 -6.86 8.29
N PHE A 33 -9.08 -6.33 9.34
CA PHE A 33 -7.81 -5.64 9.26
C PHE A 33 -6.63 -6.56 9.57
N ILE A 34 -5.73 -6.76 8.59
CA ILE A 34 -4.48 -7.53 8.75
C ILE A 34 -3.30 -6.65 8.31
N ALA A 35 -2.46 -6.23 9.27
CA ALA A 35 -1.40 -5.25 9.04
C ALA A 35 -0.21 -5.78 8.19
N ASN A 36 -0.02 -7.09 8.13
CA ASN A 36 1.10 -7.72 7.42
C ASN A 36 0.61 -8.34 6.10
N THR A 37 1.19 -7.89 4.99
CA THR A 37 0.88 -8.41 3.64
C THR A 37 1.01 -9.93 3.55
N THR A 38 2.02 -10.55 4.17
CA THR A 38 2.20 -12.01 4.08
C THR A 38 1.04 -12.77 4.71
N THR A 39 0.61 -12.34 5.89
CA THR A 39 -0.53 -12.91 6.63
C THR A 39 -1.85 -12.61 5.91
N LEU A 40 -2.01 -11.38 5.41
CA LEU A 40 -3.17 -10.94 4.64
C LEU A 40 -3.37 -11.82 3.40
N LEU A 41 -2.31 -12.03 2.62
CA LEU A 41 -2.37 -12.86 1.42
C LEU A 41 -2.64 -14.33 1.77
N ALA A 42 -2.10 -14.85 2.88
CA ALA A 42 -2.43 -16.21 3.34
C ALA A 42 -3.92 -16.36 3.70
N ALA A 43 -4.53 -15.34 4.31
CA ALA A 43 -5.95 -15.32 4.61
C ALA A 43 -6.80 -15.31 3.33
N VAL A 44 -6.40 -14.52 2.33
CA VAL A 44 -7.05 -14.51 1.00
C VAL A 44 -6.90 -15.86 0.31
N GLU A 45 -5.73 -16.49 0.34
CA GLU A 45 -5.50 -17.86 -0.16
C GLU A 45 -6.41 -18.88 0.53
N GLY A 46 -6.66 -18.71 1.83
CA GLY A 46 -7.58 -19.52 2.62
C GLY A 46 -9.06 -19.20 2.42
N GLY A 47 -9.42 -18.25 1.55
CA GLY A 47 -10.80 -17.91 1.22
C GLY A 47 -11.49 -16.92 2.15
N VAL A 48 -10.73 -16.20 3.00
CA VAL A 48 -11.31 -15.20 3.93
C VAL A 48 -11.97 -14.03 3.19
N GLY A 49 -11.53 -13.72 1.97
CA GLY A 49 -12.13 -12.66 1.16
C GLY A 49 -11.19 -12.13 0.08
N LEU A 50 -11.37 -10.86 -0.27
CA LEU A 50 -10.55 -10.12 -1.22
C LEU A 50 -9.75 -9.05 -0.49
N THR A 51 -8.70 -8.54 -1.12
CA THR A 51 -7.93 -7.42 -0.58
C THR A 51 -7.43 -6.49 -1.69
N VAL A 52 -7.14 -5.26 -1.31
CA VAL A 52 -6.46 -4.26 -2.14
C VAL A 52 -5.07 -4.03 -1.57
N LEU A 53 -4.06 -3.98 -2.43
CA LEU A 53 -2.68 -3.73 -2.01
C LEU A 53 -1.97 -2.79 -3.01
N PRO A 54 -1.01 -1.98 -2.54
CA PRO A 54 -0.14 -1.23 -3.45
C PRO A 54 0.62 -2.17 -4.39
N TYR A 55 0.85 -1.75 -5.62
CA TYR A 55 1.50 -2.59 -6.64
C TYR A 55 2.82 -3.22 -6.18
N LEU A 56 3.64 -2.46 -5.43
CA LEU A 56 4.93 -2.92 -4.91
C LEU A 56 4.82 -4.02 -3.82
N ALA A 57 3.65 -4.23 -3.24
CA ALA A 57 3.41 -5.30 -2.25
C ALA A 57 3.06 -6.65 -2.90
N LYS A 58 3.00 -6.74 -4.23
CA LYS A 58 2.71 -7.97 -4.97
C LYS A 58 3.80 -9.02 -4.75
N GLN A 59 3.42 -10.17 -4.19
CA GLN A 59 4.31 -11.32 -4.02
C GLN A 59 4.14 -12.27 -5.21
N ARG A 60 5.14 -12.32 -6.10
CA ARG A 60 5.07 -13.04 -7.38
C ARG A 60 5.13 -14.57 -7.29
N TYR A 61 5.42 -15.14 -6.11
CA TYR A 61 5.60 -16.59 -5.93
C TYR A 61 4.33 -17.34 -5.49
N ARG A 62 3.16 -16.67 -5.47
CA ARG A 62 1.89 -17.23 -5.03
C ARG A 62 0.98 -17.52 -6.23
N ASP A 63 1.05 -18.73 -6.75
CA ASP A 63 0.35 -19.15 -7.98
C ASP A 63 -1.18 -19.25 -7.81
N THR A 64 -1.66 -19.37 -6.58
CA THR A 64 -3.09 -19.49 -6.25
C THR A 64 -3.82 -18.14 -6.22
N LEU A 65 -3.07 -17.03 -6.22
CA LEU A 65 -3.63 -15.68 -6.17
C LEU A 65 -3.57 -14.99 -7.53
N ARG A 66 -4.68 -14.33 -7.89
CA ARG A 66 -4.71 -13.41 -9.03
C ARG A 66 -4.70 -11.97 -8.56
N PHE A 67 -3.78 -11.21 -9.13
CA PHE A 67 -3.65 -9.77 -8.91
C PHE A 67 -4.24 -9.02 -10.10
N ILE A 68 -5.32 -8.29 -9.86
CA ILE A 68 -6.03 -7.53 -10.88
C ILE A 68 -5.74 -6.04 -10.63
N PRO A 69 -5.24 -5.28 -11.63
CA PRO A 69 -5.04 -3.85 -11.48
C PRO A 69 -6.38 -3.13 -11.33
N LEU A 70 -6.40 -2.07 -10.51
CA LEU A 70 -7.55 -1.18 -10.36
C LEU A 70 -7.36 0.02 -11.29
N ASP A 71 -8.19 0.12 -12.33
CA ASP A 71 -8.12 1.22 -13.31
C ASP A 71 -8.72 2.53 -12.77
N ALA A 72 -9.87 2.44 -12.11
CA ALA A 72 -10.55 3.57 -11.48
C ALA A 72 -11.30 3.12 -10.20
N PRO A 73 -11.29 3.93 -9.12
CA PRO A 73 -10.53 5.16 -8.96
C PRO A 73 -9.01 4.88 -8.85
N ARG A 74 -8.19 5.83 -9.30
CA ARG A 74 -6.74 5.71 -9.18
C ARG A 74 -6.31 6.03 -7.74
N ILE A 75 -5.88 5.01 -7.02
CA ILE A 75 -5.39 5.11 -5.64
C ILE A 75 -3.88 4.93 -5.65
N GLU A 76 -3.15 5.89 -5.07
CA GLU A 76 -1.69 5.90 -5.09
C GLU A 76 -1.11 6.00 -3.69
N ARG A 77 0.06 5.40 -3.50
CA ARG A 77 0.81 5.47 -2.25
C ARG A 77 2.25 5.85 -2.54
N THR A 78 2.73 6.89 -1.88
CA THR A 78 4.14 7.28 -1.94
C THR A 78 4.97 6.43 -0.98
N VAL A 79 6.12 5.96 -1.47
CA VAL A 79 7.15 5.27 -0.67
C VAL A 79 8.45 6.07 -0.83
N GLY A 80 9.15 6.29 0.28
CA GLY A 80 10.39 7.06 0.28
C GLY A 80 11.14 6.93 1.59
N PHE A 81 12.26 7.66 1.69
CA PHE A 81 13.03 7.74 2.93
C PHE A 81 12.43 8.74 3.90
N VAL A 82 12.56 8.42 5.18
CA VAL A 82 12.20 9.31 6.28
C VAL A 82 13.44 9.53 7.11
N GLU A 83 13.76 10.79 7.36
CA GLU A 83 14.93 11.22 8.13
C GLU A 83 14.48 12.15 9.26
N LEU A 84 15.18 12.08 10.40
CA LEU A 84 14.93 13.00 11.50
C LEU A 84 15.45 14.38 11.13
N ALA A 85 14.57 15.38 11.14
CA ALA A 85 14.94 16.76 10.89
C ALA A 85 16.04 17.21 11.87
N GLY A 86 17.07 17.88 11.35
CA GLY A 86 18.18 18.42 12.15
C GLY A 86 19.21 17.40 12.63
N ARG A 87 19.15 16.13 12.16
CA ARG A 87 20.23 15.15 12.39
C ARG A 87 20.96 14.84 11.09
N SER A 88 22.29 14.87 11.15
CA SER A 88 23.13 14.35 10.08
C SER A 88 23.05 12.82 10.06
N LEU A 89 23.01 12.25 8.85
CA LEU A 89 23.19 10.83 8.66
C LEU A 89 24.61 10.42 9.03
N SER A 90 24.79 9.20 9.53
CA SER A 90 26.13 8.62 9.62
C SER A 90 26.67 8.36 8.21
N PRO A 91 28.00 8.29 8.01
CA PRO A 91 28.57 8.01 6.69
C PRO A 91 28.01 6.74 6.04
N ALA A 92 27.75 5.70 6.83
CA ALA A 92 27.16 4.46 6.33
C ALA A 92 25.68 4.61 5.92
N ALA A 93 24.90 5.42 6.66
CA ALA A 93 23.50 5.67 6.32
C ALA A 93 23.37 6.54 5.07
N ASP A 94 24.25 7.53 4.91
CA ASP A 94 24.30 8.38 3.72
C ASP A 94 24.72 7.58 2.48
N ALA A 95 25.76 6.75 2.61
CA ALA A 95 26.17 5.84 1.54
C ALA A 95 25.04 4.87 1.12
N ARG A 96 24.27 4.35 2.09
CA ARG A 96 23.09 3.51 1.80
C ARG A 96 22.01 4.29 1.05
N ARG A 97 21.73 5.53 1.46
CA ARG A 97 20.76 6.40 0.79
C ARG A 97 21.19 6.67 -0.65
N ALA A 98 22.45 7.07 -0.85
CA ALA A 98 23.01 7.37 -2.16
C ALA A 98 22.94 6.15 -3.09
N SER A 99 23.42 4.99 -2.64
CA SER A 99 23.36 3.74 -3.41
C SER A 99 21.94 3.35 -3.77
N PHE A 100 20.98 3.49 -2.85
CA PHE A 100 19.59 3.17 -3.16
C PHE A 100 18.98 4.13 -4.18
N VAL A 101 19.30 5.43 -4.12
CA VAL A 101 18.84 6.40 -5.12
C VAL A 101 19.42 6.09 -6.50
N GLU A 102 20.71 5.77 -6.57
CA GLU A 102 21.37 5.35 -7.80
C GLU A 102 20.73 4.08 -8.39
N ASP A 103 20.51 3.06 -7.56
CA ASP A 103 19.83 1.82 -7.96
C ASP A 103 18.42 2.09 -8.45
N LEU A 104 17.67 2.94 -7.73
CA LEU A 104 16.33 3.35 -8.16
C LEU A 104 16.38 4.08 -9.48
N ASP A 105 17.38 4.94 -9.71
CA ASP A 105 17.51 5.73 -10.93
C ASP A 105 17.80 4.87 -12.16
N ALA A 106 18.68 3.89 -12.01
CA ALA A 106 19.00 2.90 -13.04
C ALA A 106 17.88 1.87 -13.25
N SER A 107 17.00 1.67 -12.27
CA SER A 107 15.94 0.66 -12.33
C SER A 107 14.85 1.01 -13.33
N GLN A 108 14.47 0.02 -14.14
CA GLN A 108 13.24 0.07 -14.93
C GLN A 108 12.05 -0.17 -14.00
N LEU A 109 11.30 0.90 -13.72
CA LEU A 109 10.11 0.80 -12.88
C LEU A 109 8.95 0.15 -13.65
N PRO A 110 8.15 -0.72 -13.01
CA PRO A 110 6.94 -1.25 -13.60
C PRO A 110 5.95 -0.15 -13.97
N GLU A 111 5.09 -0.39 -14.97
CA GLU A 111 4.13 0.58 -15.52
C GLU A 111 3.26 1.30 -14.47
N LEU A 112 2.82 0.58 -13.42
CA LEU A 112 1.97 1.13 -12.35
C LEU A 112 2.76 1.83 -11.23
N VAL A 113 4.08 1.99 -11.39
CA VAL A 113 4.97 2.65 -10.43
C VAL A 113 5.64 3.83 -11.11
N ARG A 114 5.46 5.02 -10.55
CA ARG A 114 6.14 6.23 -11.03
C ARG A 114 7.13 6.75 -10.01
N ARG A 115 8.23 7.31 -10.51
CA ARG A 115 9.15 8.10 -9.70
C ARG A 115 8.51 9.46 -9.40
N LEU A 116 8.75 9.97 -8.20
CA LEU A 116 8.41 11.35 -7.85
C LEU A 116 9.69 12.18 -8.00
N SER A 117 9.60 13.24 -8.79
CA SER A 117 10.66 14.22 -9.01
C SER A 117 10.74 15.24 -7.89
#